data_AF-A0A379GAC1-F1
#
_entry.id   AF-A0A379GAC1-F1
#
_cell.length_a   1.000
_cell.length_b   1.000
_cell.length_c   1.000
_cell.angle_alpha   90.00
_cell.angle_beta   90.00
_cell.angle_gamma   90.00
#
_symmetry.space_group_name_H-M   'P 1'
#
loop_
_entity.id
_entity.type
_entity.pdbx_description
1 polymer ?
#
loop_
_entity_poly.entity_id
_entity_poly.type
_entity_poly.pdbx_seq_one_letter_code
_entity_poly.pdbx_strand_id
1 'polypeptide(L)'
;MENIEELKEALCDVRRAHRIIYSYQARMLDLIKFISVKLNYTRIEGATKYFSNDIRKGRSEFAPLQIFENMWAWDFIYPYLMEYYIGEKKEENGDWIALSIIQYSDTGYFEMEGASHTKIDSFASEENSASKLLFIIEKKPQKVKNSVWDIKNIVMDKEYASKNFKFSVLNKNECRQGLYSFPIERFIDEKSSLQALQEFLDFCRNNDIVDWKMV
;
A
#
# COMPACT_ATOMS: atom_id res chain seq x y z
N MET A 1 -43.57 3.27 -4.39
CA MET A 1 -43.11 2.26 -5.37
C MET A 1 -41.78 2.69 -5.98
N GLU A 2 -41.64 3.94 -6.42
CA GLU A 2 -40.38 4.55 -6.91
C GLU A 2 -39.17 4.30 -5.98
N ASN A 3 -39.30 4.62 -4.69
CA ASN A 3 -38.26 4.40 -3.68
C ASN A 3 -37.85 2.91 -3.48
N ILE A 4 -38.76 1.97 -3.73
CA ILE A 4 -38.43 0.53 -3.63
C ILE A 4 -37.57 0.10 -4.84
N GLU A 5 -37.85 0.64 -6.02
CA GLU A 5 -37.08 0.30 -7.23
C GLU A 5 -35.71 0.96 -7.19
N GLU A 6 -35.62 2.22 -6.76
CA GLU A 6 -34.34 2.92 -6.49
C GLU A 6 -33.48 2.13 -5.49
N LEU A 7 -34.08 1.64 -4.40
CA LEU A 7 -33.35 0.81 -3.43
C LEU A 7 -32.85 -0.50 -4.05
N LYS A 8 -33.64 -1.16 -4.91
CA LYS A 8 -33.19 -2.39 -5.58
C LYS A 8 -32.01 -2.13 -6.51
N GLU A 9 -32.01 -1.02 -7.23
CA GLU A 9 -30.90 -0.59 -8.08
C GLU A 9 -29.65 -0.33 -7.24
N ALA A 10 -29.77 0.44 -6.15
CA ALA A 10 -28.67 0.69 -5.23
C ALA A 10 -28.09 -0.63 -4.67
N LEU A 11 -28.93 -1.59 -4.30
CA LEU A 11 -28.49 -2.91 -3.82
C LEU A 11 -27.83 -3.76 -4.93
N CYS A 12 -28.22 -3.58 -6.19
CA CYS A 12 -27.50 -4.16 -7.32
C CYS A 12 -26.08 -3.60 -7.42
N ASP A 13 -25.92 -2.29 -7.24
CA ASP A 13 -24.59 -1.65 -7.28
C ASP A 13 -23.72 -2.06 -6.10
N VAL A 14 -24.30 -2.22 -4.90
CA VAL A 14 -23.60 -2.81 -3.75
C VAL A 14 -23.07 -4.21 -4.09
N ARG A 15 -23.87 -5.07 -4.72
CA ARG A 15 -23.41 -6.41 -5.14
C ARG A 15 -22.31 -6.35 -6.21
N ARG A 16 -22.38 -5.39 -7.14
CA ARG A 16 -21.32 -5.16 -8.14
C ARG A 16 -20.03 -4.70 -7.47
N ALA A 17 -20.11 -3.73 -6.57
CA ALA A 17 -18.97 -3.21 -5.81
C ALA A 17 -18.24 -4.33 -5.05
N HIS A 18 -18.94 -5.19 -4.32
CA HIS A 18 -18.32 -6.33 -3.63
C HIS A 18 -17.52 -7.24 -4.58
N ARG A 19 -18.06 -7.53 -5.78
CA ARG A 19 -17.37 -8.38 -6.77
C ARG A 19 -16.15 -7.68 -7.36
N ILE A 20 -16.26 -6.38 -7.66
CA ILE A 20 -15.15 -5.57 -8.17
C ILE A 20 -14.04 -5.49 -7.13
N ILE A 21 -14.38 -5.18 -5.88
CA ILE A 21 -13.42 -5.13 -4.76
C ILE A 21 -12.74 -6.49 -4.62
N TYR A 22 -13.48 -7.60 -4.62
CA TYR A 22 -12.88 -8.93 -4.57
C TYR A 22 -11.83 -9.15 -5.69
N SER A 23 -12.20 -8.86 -6.95
CA SER A 23 -11.29 -9.02 -8.08
C SER A 23 -10.07 -8.10 -8.01
N TYR A 24 -10.26 -6.86 -7.55
CA TYR A 24 -9.18 -5.92 -7.32
C TYR A 24 -8.20 -6.43 -6.25
N GLN A 25 -8.70 -6.91 -5.12
CA GLN A 25 -7.86 -7.42 -4.04
C GLN A 25 -7.10 -8.69 -4.43
N ALA A 26 -7.74 -9.60 -5.17
CA ALA A 26 -7.06 -10.79 -5.70
C ALA A 26 -5.89 -10.40 -6.60
N ARG A 27 -6.10 -9.46 -7.53
CA ARG A 27 -5.04 -8.94 -8.42
C ARG A 27 -3.93 -8.25 -7.66
N MET A 28 -4.26 -7.45 -6.65
CA MET A 28 -3.25 -6.79 -5.82
C MET A 28 -2.38 -7.80 -5.10
N LEU A 29 -2.98 -8.83 -4.49
CA LEU A 29 -2.21 -9.88 -3.81
C LEU A 29 -1.29 -10.64 -4.79
N ASP A 30 -1.79 -10.98 -5.97
CA ASP A 30 -1.00 -11.63 -7.02
C ASP A 30 0.17 -10.74 -7.47
N LEU A 31 -0.07 -9.43 -7.63
CA LEU A 31 0.96 -8.46 -7.98
C LEU A 31 2.04 -8.34 -6.88
N ILE A 32 1.66 -8.18 -5.61
CA ILE A 32 2.62 -8.10 -4.51
C ILE A 32 3.44 -9.38 -4.42
N LYS A 33 2.81 -10.55 -4.61
CA LYS A 33 3.51 -11.84 -4.66
C LYS A 33 4.47 -11.92 -5.85
N PHE A 34 4.04 -11.48 -7.03
CA PHE A 34 4.88 -11.42 -8.22
C PHE A 34 6.13 -10.56 -7.97
N ILE A 35 5.95 -9.36 -7.43
CA ILE A 35 7.04 -8.43 -7.10
C ILE A 35 8.00 -9.06 -6.08
N SER A 36 7.47 -9.61 -4.98
CA SER A 36 8.25 -10.29 -3.95
C SER A 36 9.14 -11.37 -4.56
N VAL A 37 8.57 -12.28 -5.36
CA VAL A 37 9.32 -13.37 -6.00
C VAL A 37 10.37 -12.83 -6.96
N LYS A 38 10.02 -11.83 -7.78
CA LYS A 38 10.96 -11.22 -8.74
C LYS A 38 12.14 -10.53 -8.07
N LEU A 39 11.97 -10.03 -6.85
CA LEU A 39 13.03 -9.42 -6.03
C LEU A 39 13.73 -10.42 -5.08
N ASN A 40 13.52 -11.72 -5.30
CA ASN A 40 14.10 -12.82 -4.53
C ASN A 40 13.70 -12.84 -3.04
N TYR A 41 12.47 -12.41 -2.72
CA TYR A 41 11.85 -12.61 -1.42
C TYR A 41 10.97 -13.86 -1.44
N THR A 42 11.07 -14.68 -0.40
CA THR A 42 10.39 -15.98 -0.32
C THR A 42 8.92 -15.88 0.07
N ARG A 43 8.53 -14.80 0.76
CA ARG A 43 7.16 -14.52 1.19
C ARG A 43 7.00 -13.04 1.52
N ILE A 44 5.74 -12.60 1.61
CA ILE A 44 5.36 -11.34 2.27
C ILE A 44 5.36 -11.62 3.78
N GLU A 45 6.10 -10.83 4.57
CA GLU A 45 6.24 -11.06 6.01
C GLU A 45 5.07 -10.53 6.82
N GLY A 46 4.42 -9.46 6.37
CA GLY A 46 3.29 -8.88 7.07
C GLY A 46 2.56 -7.80 6.29
N ALA A 47 1.53 -7.24 6.93
CA ALA A 47 0.81 -6.10 6.40
C ALA A 47 0.24 -5.22 7.51
N THR A 48 0.11 -3.93 7.21
CA THR A 48 -0.43 -2.92 8.14
C THR A 48 -1.52 -2.12 7.45
N LYS A 49 -2.63 -1.87 8.15
CA LYS A 49 -3.68 -0.95 7.70
C LYS A 49 -3.48 0.42 8.35
N TYR A 50 -3.65 1.48 7.57
CA TYR A 50 -3.43 2.84 8.08
C TYR A 50 -4.71 3.65 8.27
N PHE A 51 -5.81 3.28 7.59
CA PHE A 51 -7.11 3.96 7.70
C PHE A 51 -8.13 3.20 8.56
N SER A 52 -7.81 2.00 9.02
CA SER A 52 -8.74 1.18 9.80
C SER A 52 -8.06 0.25 10.78
N ASN A 53 -8.83 -0.22 11.77
CA ASN A 53 -8.41 -1.17 12.78
C ASN A 53 -8.82 -2.59 12.38
N ASP A 54 -8.06 -3.59 12.82
CA ASP A 54 -8.47 -4.98 12.66
C ASP A 54 -9.70 -5.30 13.50
N ILE A 55 -10.61 -6.08 12.92
CA ILE A 55 -11.73 -6.63 13.67
C ILE A 55 -11.18 -7.69 14.62
N ARG A 56 -11.31 -7.42 15.92
CA ARG A 56 -10.74 -8.28 16.96
C ARG A 56 -11.44 -9.63 16.99
N LYS A 57 -10.68 -10.67 17.32
CA LYS A 57 -11.24 -12.00 17.59
C LYS A 57 -12.17 -11.92 18.80
N GLY A 58 -13.40 -12.39 18.62
CA GLY A 58 -14.38 -12.54 19.67
C GLY A 58 -14.02 -13.68 20.63
N ARG A 59 -14.61 -13.66 21.82
CA ARG A 59 -14.34 -14.65 22.88
C ARG A 59 -15.15 -15.94 22.74
N SER A 60 -16.11 -15.98 21.82
CA SER A 60 -17.05 -17.09 21.63
C SER A 60 -16.89 -17.67 20.24
N GLU A 61 -17.04 -18.99 20.11
CA GLU A 61 -17.06 -19.67 18.80
C GLU A 61 -18.29 -19.26 17.96
N PHE A 62 -19.41 -18.88 18.60
CA PHE A 62 -20.62 -18.42 17.93
C PHE A 62 -20.52 -16.97 17.43
N ALA A 63 -19.57 -16.20 17.97
CA ALA A 63 -19.31 -14.82 17.59
C ALA A 63 -17.79 -14.62 17.49
N PRO A 64 -17.17 -15.13 16.41
CA PRO A 64 -15.72 -15.18 16.27
C PRO A 64 -15.06 -13.81 16.07
N LEU A 65 -15.87 -12.77 15.79
CA LEU A 65 -15.44 -11.39 15.62
C LEU A 65 -16.15 -10.49 16.63
N GLN A 66 -15.42 -9.55 17.22
CA GLN A 66 -15.97 -8.57 18.16
C GLN A 66 -16.30 -7.27 17.43
N ILE A 67 -17.57 -6.90 17.44
CA ILE A 67 -18.09 -5.67 16.83
C ILE A 67 -18.46 -4.65 17.91
N PHE A 68 -18.17 -3.38 17.65
CA PHE A 68 -18.52 -2.25 18.52
C PHE A 68 -19.32 -1.21 17.73
N GLU A 69 -20.20 -0.46 18.43
CA GLU A 69 -21.08 0.54 17.81
C GLU A 69 -20.34 1.73 17.18
N ASN A 70 -19.11 2.00 17.63
CA ASN A 70 -18.27 3.10 17.16
C ASN A 70 -17.19 2.66 16.14
N MET A 71 -17.30 1.45 15.58
CA MET A 71 -16.42 1.01 14.50
C MET A 71 -16.63 1.86 13.24
N TRP A 72 -15.55 2.06 12.50
CA TRP A 72 -15.61 2.83 11.27
C TRP A 72 -15.98 1.92 10.10
N ALA A 73 -16.65 2.47 9.07
CA ALA A 73 -16.92 1.73 7.85
C ALA A 73 -15.63 1.15 7.24
N TRP A 74 -14.51 1.87 7.36
CA TRP A 74 -13.18 1.42 6.93
C TRP A 74 -12.68 0.15 7.63
N ASP A 75 -13.16 -0.16 8.84
CA ASP A 75 -12.79 -1.40 9.54
C ASP A 75 -13.30 -2.65 8.80
N PHE A 76 -14.31 -2.48 7.95
CA PHE A 76 -14.90 -3.54 7.13
C PHE A 76 -14.43 -3.52 5.67
N ILE A 77 -13.82 -2.42 5.20
CA ILE A 77 -13.38 -2.25 3.80
C ILE A 77 -11.86 -2.35 3.75
N TYR A 78 -11.39 -3.56 3.45
CA TYR A 78 -9.99 -3.86 3.20
C TYR A 78 -9.67 -3.65 1.71
N PRO A 79 -8.41 -3.40 1.36
CA PRO A 79 -7.51 -2.33 1.80
C PRO A 79 -7.66 -1.02 1.02
N TYR A 80 -8.20 0.02 1.67
CA TYR A 80 -8.15 1.38 1.15
C TYR A 80 -6.72 1.95 1.17
N LEU A 81 -6.04 1.82 2.31
CA LEU A 81 -4.64 2.20 2.53
C LEU A 81 -3.90 1.11 3.33
N MET A 82 -3.01 0.39 2.67
CA MET A 82 -2.36 -0.80 3.25
C MET A 82 -0.88 -0.89 2.86
N GLU A 83 -0.04 -1.23 3.83
CA GLU A 83 1.33 -1.66 3.62
C GLU A 83 1.39 -3.17 3.49
N TYR A 84 2.17 -3.63 2.52
CA TYR A 84 2.69 -4.98 2.44
C TYR A 84 4.17 -4.93 2.83
N TYR A 85 4.49 -5.39 4.04
CA TYR A 85 5.87 -5.54 4.49
C TYR A 85 6.44 -6.81 3.87
N ILE A 86 7.26 -6.63 2.83
CA ILE A 86 7.83 -7.74 2.06
C ILE A 86 8.90 -8.45 2.89
N GLY A 87 9.67 -7.70 3.66
CA GLY A 87 10.62 -8.23 4.63
C GLY A 87 11.98 -7.54 4.58
N GLU A 88 12.92 -8.07 5.36
CA GLU A 88 14.32 -7.65 5.37
C GLU A 88 15.24 -8.79 4.90
N LYS A 89 16.33 -8.42 4.21
CA LYS A 89 17.42 -9.36 3.89
C LYS A 89 18.77 -8.71 4.11
N LYS A 90 19.76 -9.54 4.41
CA LYS A 90 21.14 -9.13 4.62
C LYS A 90 21.94 -9.31 3.33
N GLU A 91 22.63 -8.26 2.91
CA GLU A 91 23.50 -8.28 1.73
C GLU A 91 24.89 -8.83 2.10
N GLU A 92 25.67 -9.23 1.10
CA GLU A 92 27.01 -9.81 1.29
C GLU A 92 27.97 -8.86 2.02
N ASN A 93 27.81 -7.55 1.81
CA ASN A 93 28.60 -6.51 2.48
C ASN A 93 28.21 -6.30 3.96
N GLY A 94 27.19 -7.00 4.46
CA GLY A 94 26.72 -6.94 5.83
C GLY A 94 25.55 -5.99 6.08
N ASP A 95 25.19 -5.16 5.11
CA ASP A 95 24.06 -4.22 5.21
C ASP A 95 22.72 -4.95 5.20
N TRP A 96 21.71 -4.34 5.80
CA TRP A 96 20.34 -4.84 5.81
C TRP A 96 19.49 -4.01 4.88
N ILE A 97 18.68 -4.68 4.05
CA ILE A 97 17.73 -4.05 3.14
C ILE A 97 16.31 -4.48 3.49
N ALA A 98 15.48 -3.52 3.88
CA ALA A 98 14.05 -3.73 4.14
C ALA A 98 13.21 -3.17 2.99
N LEU A 99 12.10 -3.83 2.66
CA LEU A 99 11.20 -3.43 1.58
C LEU A 99 9.72 -3.47 2.03
N SER A 100 9.00 -2.41 1.69
CA SER A 100 7.54 -2.35 1.76
C SER A 100 6.93 -1.78 0.50
N ILE A 101 5.69 -2.17 0.25
CA ILE A 101 4.88 -1.61 -0.82
C ILE A 101 3.58 -1.12 -0.20
N ILE A 102 3.28 0.16 -0.36
CA ILE A 102 2.06 0.79 0.12
C ILE A 102 1.07 0.87 -1.02
N GLN A 103 -0.10 0.29 -0.84
CA GLN A 103 -1.24 0.44 -1.73
C GLN A 103 -2.09 1.62 -1.27
N TYR A 104 -2.21 2.62 -2.13
CA TYR A 104 -3.22 3.66 -2.07
C TYR A 104 -4.28 3.32 -3.10
N SER A 105 -5.44 2.80 -2.68
CA SER A 105 -6.53 2.53 -3.60
C SER A 105 -7.20 3.80 -4.09
N ASP A 106 -7.10 4.87 -3.31
CA ASP A 106 -7.62 6.19 -3.64
C ASP A 106 -6.79 7.24 -2.88
N THR A 107 -6.25 8.22 -3.60
CA THR A 107 -5.47 9.32 -3.01
C THR A 107 -6.32 10.53 -2.61
N GLY A 108 -7.64 10.52 -2.84
CA GLY A 108 -8.51 11.69 -2.70
C GLY A 108 -8.49 12.36 -1.33
N TYR A 109 -8.29 11.59 -0.25
CA TYR A 109 -8.03 12.13 1.08
C TYR A 109 -6.78 13.04 1.13
N PHE A 110 -5.72 12.65 0.42
CA PHE A 110 -4.42 13.32 0.45
C PHE A 110 -4.36 14.52 -0.50
N GLU A 111 -5.22 14.57 -1.53
CA GLU A 111 -5.25 15.69 -2.48
C GLU A 111 -5.96 16.94 -1.94
N MET A 112 -6.72 16.81 -0.84
CA MET A 112 -7.53 17.89 -0.28
C MET A 112 -6.98 18.39 1.06
N GLU A 113 -6.86 19.71 1.19
CA GLU A 113 -6.48 20.32 2.46
C GLU A 113 -7.64 20.28 3.46
N GLY A 114 -7.36 19.91 4.72
CA GLY A 114 -8.40 19.76 5.75
C GLY A 114 -9.38 18.59 5.57
N ALA A 115 -9.16 17.68 4.61
CA ALA A 115 -9.99 16.47 4.46
C ALA A 115 -9.95 15.60 5.72
N SER A 116 -11.07 14.94 6.01
CA SER A 116 -11.20 14.01 7.12
C SER A 116 -11.41 12.61 6.60
N HIS A 117 -10.56 11.67 6.99
CA HIS A 117 -10.72 10.26 6.65
C HIS A 117 -12.09 9.66 7.03
N THR A 118 -12.82 10.25 7.99
CA THR A 118 -14.19 9.82 8.37
C THR A 118 -15.31 10.46 7.55
N LYS A 119 -14.99 11.37 6.63
CA LYS A 119 -15.95 12.10 5.77
C LYS A 119 -15.54 11.96 4.31
N ILE A 120 -16.03 10.92 3.65
CA ILE A 120 -15.69 10.61 2.25
C ILE A 120 -16.00 11.77 1.30
N ASP A 121 -17.08 12.52 1.56
CA ASP A 121 -17.46 13.69 0.75
C ASP A 121 -16.47 14.87 0.86
N SER A 122 -15.49 14.79 1.78
CA SER A 122 -14.40 15.77 1.87
C SER A 122 -13.18 15.42 1.01
N PHE A 123 -13.17 14.25 0.37
CA PHE A 123 -12.09 13.83 -0.50
C PHE A 123 -12.18 14.56 -1.85
N ALA A 124 -11.07 14.60 -2.58
CA ALA A 124 -11.13 14.99 -3.99
C ALA A 124 -12.05 14.03 -4.75
N SER A 125 -12.70 14.53 -5.81
CA SER A 125 -13.53 13.68 -6.68
C SER A 125 -12.72 12.53 -7.26
N GLU A 126 -13.40 11.45 -7.64
CA GLU A 126 -12.79 10.24 -8.18
C GLU A 126 -11.89 10.54 -9.40
N GLU A 127 -12.28 11.47 -10.26
CA GLU A 127 -11.49 11.90 -11.43
C GLU A 127 -10.24 12.71 -11.07
N ASN A 128 -10.26 13.34 -9.89
CA ASN A 128 -9.14 14.11 -9.37
C ASN A 128 -8.28 13.31 -8.38
N SER A 129 -8.62 12.06 -8.13
CA SER A 129 -7.87 11.13 -7.31
C SER A 129 -7.12 10.13 -8.18
N ALA A 130 -6.28 9.30 -7.57
CA ALA A 130 -5.59 8.22 -8.26
C ALA A 130 -5.48 6.96 -7.39
N SER A 131 -5.17 5.84 -8.02
CA SER A 131 -4.73 4.62 -7.32
C SER A 131 -3.26 4.38 -7.63
N LYS A 132 -2.45 4.14 -6.60
CA LYS A 132 -1.00 4.01 -6.76
C LYS A 132 -0.35 3.06 -5.78
N LEU A 133 0.85 2.63 -6.13
CA LEU A 133 1.78 1.93 -5.25
C LEU A 133 2.94 2.83 -4.88
N LEU A 134 3.32 2.86 -3.61
CA LEU A 134 4.56 3.47 -3.13
C LEU A 134 5.50 2.38 -2.61
N PHE A 135 6.62 2.20 -3.29
CA PHE A 135 7.70 1.33 -2.87
C PHE A 135 8.57 2.10 -1.86
N ILE A 136 8.82 1.48 -0.71
CA ILE A 136 9.67 2.01 0.33
C ILE A 136 10.76 0.99 0.59
N ILE A 137 12.01 1.39 0.36
CA ILE A 137 13.19 0.54 0.58
C ILE A 137 14.16 1.25 1.50
N GLU A 138 14.73 0.55 2.47
CA GLU A 138 15.75 1.11 3.36
C GLU A 138 17.00 0.25 3.29
N LYS A 139 18.14 0.89 3.05
CA LYS A 139 19.46 0.36 3.35
C LYS A 139 19.90 0.82 4.73
N LYS A 140 20.08 -0.12 5.64
CA LYS A 140 20.65 0.07 6.98
C LYS A 140 22.05 -0.54 7.02
N PRO A 141 23.12 0.26 7.17
CA PRO A 141 24.46 -0.26 7.26
C PRO A 141 24.66 -1.20 8.46
N GLN A 142 25.52 -2.22 8.35
CA GLN A 142 25.73 -3.22 9.41
C GLN A 142 26.04 -2.61 10.79
N LYS A 143 26.80 -1.50 10.80
CA LYS A 143 27.21 -0.79 12.01
C LYS A 143 26.06 -0.04 12.72
N VAL A 144 24.95 0.18 12.03
CA VAL A 144 23.79 0.89 12.56
C VAL A 144 22.87 -0.10 13.27
N LYS A 145 22.61 0.14 14.56
CA LYS A 145 21.75 -0.73 15.38
C LYS A 145 20.28 -0.58 15.04
N ASN A 146 19.81 0.66 14.95
CA ASN A 146 18.39 0.98 14.82
C ASN A 146 18.07 1.37 13.38
N SER A 147 17.05 0.73 12.82
CA SER A 147 16.45 1.14 11.55
C SER A 147 15.74 2.49 11.68
N VAL A 148 15.55 3.19 10.56
CA VAL A 148 14.76 4.43 10.49
C VAL A 148 13.36 4.18 9.90
N TRP A 149 12.92 2.93 9.87
CA TRP A 149 11.66 2.44 9.34
C TRP A 149 10.44 3.06 10.05
N ASP A 150 10.09 4.28 9.62
CA ASP A 150 8.96 5.07 10.10
C ASP A 150 7.88 5.17 9.02
N ILE A 151 7.31 4.01 8.68
CA ILE A 151 6.38 3.89 7.55
C ILE A 151 5.09 4.67 7.80
N LYS A 152 4.60 4.73 9.05
CA LYS A 152 3.36 5.43 9.37
C LYS A 152 3.40 6.91 8.98
N ASN A 153 4.49 7.60 9.30
CA ASN A 153 4.61 9.02 8.96
C ASN A 153 4.74 9.21 7.45
N ILE A 154 5.46 8.34 6.75
CA ILE A 154 5.59 8.39 5.28
C ILE A 154 4.24 8.14 4.59
N VAL A 155 3.50 7.14 5.05
CA VAL A 155 2.21 6.72 4.46
C VAL A 155 1.14 7.79 4.63
N MET A 156 1.18 8.51 5.75
CA MET A 156 0.23 9.57 6.05
C MET A 156 0.67 10.95 5.54
N ASP A 157 1.88 11.07 5.01
CA ASP A 157 2.40 12.32 4.46
C ASP A 157 1.71 12.63 3.13
N LYS A 158 1.10 13.82 3.03
CA LYS A 158 0.37 14.23 1.83
C LYS A 158 1.27 14.41 0.61
N GLU A 159 2.52 14.81 0.80
CA GLU A 159 3.48 14.93 -0.30
C GLU A 159 3.72 13.54 -0.90
N TYR A 160 4.09 12.56 -0.07
CA TYR A 160 4.39 11.21 -0.56
C TYR A 160 3.16 10.43 -1.00
N ALA A 161 2.00 10.70 -0.42
CA ALA A 161 0.74 10.06 -0.78
C ALA A 161 0.07 10.69 -2.01
N SER A 162 0.39 11.94 -2.38
CA SER A 162 -0.21 12.59 -3.56
C SER A 162 0.01 11.79 -4.84
N LYS A 163 -0.97 11.82 -5.74
CA LYS A 163 -0.93 11.24 -7.08
C LYS A 163 0.24 11.75 -7.93
N ASN A 164 0.73 12.95 -7.65
CA ASN A 164 1.81 13.58 -8.41
C ASN A 164 3.21 13.18 -7.93
N PHE A 165 3.33 12.57 -6.74
CA PHE A 165 4.62 12.14 -6.21
C PHE A 165 5.24 11.03 -7.07
N LYS A 166 6.55 11.15 -7.33
CA LYS A 166 7.31 10.21 -8.16
C LYS A 166 8.35 9.45 -7.35
N PHE A 167 9.33 10.12 -6.77
CA PHE A 167 10.32 9.46 -5.92
C PHE A 167 11.04 10.46 -5.02
N SER A 168 11.68 9.97 -3.97
CA SER A 168 12.61 10.73 -3.13
C SER A 168 13.62 9.79 -2.47
N VAL A 169 14.73 10.36 -2.00
CA VAL A 169 15.73 9.64 -1.21
C VAL A 169 15.93 10.39 0.10
N LEU A 170 15.77 9.69 1.21
CA LEU A 170 15.92 10.22 2.55
C LEU A 170 17.18 9.62 3.18
N ASN A 171 18.00 10.45 3.82
CA ASN A 171 19.16 9.99 4.58
C ASN A 171 18.91 10.34 6.06
N LYS A 172 18.86 9.32 6.93
CA LYS A 172 18.60 9.49 8.36
C LYS A 172 19.42 8.48 9.15
N ASN A 173 20.16 8.93 10.15
CA ASN A 173 20.99 8.08 11.01
C ASN A 173 21.89 7.10 10.24
N GLU A 174 22.50 7.58 9.14
CA GLU A 174 23.32 6.77 8.22
C GLU A 174 22.58 5.68 7.42
N CYS A 175 21.28 5.50 7.66
CA CYS A 175 20.42 4.74 6.76
C CYS A 175 20.04 5.58 5.55
N ARG A 176 19.84 4.90 4.41
CA ARG A 176 19.34 5.50 3.17
C ARG A 176 18.01 4.85 2.82
N GLN A 177 16.96 5.66 2.70
CA GLN A 177 15.62 5.19 2.36
C GLN A 177 15.20 5.77 0.99
N GLY A 178 14.77 4.91 0.09
CA GLY A 178 14.20 5.28 -1.20
C GLY A 178 12.68 5.15 -1.18
N LEU A 179 12.01 6.16 -1.69
CA LEU A 179 10.57 6.18 -1.92
C LEU A 179 10.35 6.24 -3.43
N TYR A 180 9.53 5.36 -3.99
CA TYR A 180 9.23 5.37 -5.43
C TYR A 180 7.76 5.02 -5.72
N SER A 181 7.08 5.87 -6.46
CA SER A 181 5.64 5.87 -6.66
C SER A 181 5.27 5.53 -8.09
N PHE A 182 4.38 4.55 -8.23
CA PHE A 182 3.87 4.08 -9.51
C PHE A 182 2.34 4.12 -9.53
N PRO A 183 1.71 4.66 -10.59
CA PRO A 183 0.29 4.42 -10.83
C PRO A 183 0.03 2.91 -11.00
N ILE A 184 -1.06 2.38 -10.45
CA ILE A 184 -1.35 0.92 -10.47
C ILE A 184 -1.48 0.40 -11.91
N GLU A 185 -1.90 1.25 -12.85
CA GLU A 185 -2.03 0.95 -14.28
C GLU A 185 -0.71 0.51 -14.92
N ARG A 186 0.44 0.83 -14.32
CA ARG A 186 1.78 0.36 -14.75
C ARG A 186 1.98 -1.14 -14.52
N PHE A 187 1.08 -1.80 -13.81
CA PHE A 187 1.13 -3.22 -13.48
C PHE A 187 -0.04 -4.01 -14.10
N ILE A 188 -0.57 -3.54 -15.23
CA ILE A 188 -1.72 -4.18 -15.90
C ILE A 188 -1.41 -5.58 -16.44
N ASP A 189 -0.16 -5.82 -16.81
CA ASP A 189 0.33 -7.10 -17.31
C ASP A 189 1.77 -7.37 -16.86
N GLU A 190 2.26 -8.58 -17.13
CA GLU A 190 3.61 -9.00 -16.73
C GLU A 190 4.70 -8.13 -17.35
N LYS A 191 4.57 -7.77 -18.64
CA LYS A 191 5.59 -7.00 -19.36
C LYS A 191 5.77 -5.60 -18.75
N SER A 192 4.66 -4.88 -18.56
CA SER A 192 4.64 -3.56 -17.93
C SER A 192 5.10 -3.62 -16.48
N SER A 193 4.70 -4.65 -15.74
CA SER A 193 5.16 -4.89 -14.36
C SER A 193 6.68 -5.07 -14.28
N LEU A 194 7.27 -5.87 -15.18
CA LEU A 194 8.72 -6.06 -15.24
C LEU A 194 9.46 -4.75 -15.59
N GLN A 195 8.88 -3.92 -16.46
CA GLN A 195 9.45 -2.61 -16.78
C GLN A 195 9.43 -1.68 -15.57
N ALA A 196 8.32 -1.62 -14.83
CA ALA A 196 8.22 -0.82 -13.61
C ALA A 196 9.19 -1.30 -12.52
N LEU A 197 9.37 -2.62 -12.37
CA LEU A 197 10.36 -3.18 -11.46
C LEU A 197 11.79 -2.86 -11.87
N GLN A 198 12.12 -2.93 -13.16
CA GLN A 198 13.44 -2.55 -13.65
C GLN A 198 13.72 -1.06 -13.38
N GLU A 199 12.74 -0.18 -13.62
CA GLU A 199 12.81 1.24 -13.32
C GLU A 199 13.08 1.50 -11.82
N PHE A 200 12.41 0.78 -10.93
CA PHE A 200 12.65 0.83 -9.49
C PHE A 200 14.06 0.35 -9.10
N LEU A 201 14.54 -0.74 -9.72
CA LEU A 201 15.89 -1.27 -9.47
C LEU A 201 16.97 -0.31 -9.97
N ASP A 202 16.78 0.31 -11.13
CA ASP A 202 17.68 1.32 -11.66
C ASP A 202 17.72 2.55 -10.75
N PHE A 203 16.57 2.98 -10.22
CA PHE A 203 16.51 4.01 -9.18
C PHE A 203 17.30 3.62 -7.94
N CYS A 204 17.14 2.40 -7.43
CA CYS A 204 17.86 1.94 -6.24
C CYS A 204 19.38 1.93 -6.46
N ARG A 205 19.84 1.46 -7.63
CA ARG A 205 21.25 1.39 -8.01
C ARG A 205 21.85 2.78 -8.13
N ASN A 206 21.17 3.68 -8.84
CA ASN A 206 21.63 5.05 -9.09
C ASN A 206 21.72 5.90 -7.81
N ASN A 207 21.05 5.47 -6.73
CA ASN A 207 21.04 6.15 -5.44
C ASN A 207 21.76 5.35 -4.35
N ASP A 208 22.65 4.41 -4.70
CA ASP A 208 23.43 3.52 -3.81
C ASP A 208 22.63 2.84 -2.68
N ILE A 209 21.34 2.56 -2.92
CA ILE A 209 20.50 1.83 -1.98
C ILE A 209 20.85 0.35 -2.10
N VAL A 210 20.68 -0.21 -3.29
CA VAL A 210 20.98 -1.61 -3.56
C VAL A 210 21.15 -1.86 -5.06
N ASP A 211 21.95 -2.88 -5.42
CA ASP A 211 22.18 -3.31 -6.81
C ASP A 211 21.61 -4.72 -7.05
N TRP A 212 20.30 -4.84 -6.89
CA TRP A 212 19.61 -6.10 -7.20
C TRP A 212 19.32 -6.26 -8.69
N LYS A 213 19.13 -7.53 -9.08
CA LYS A 213 18.56 -7.93 -10.37
C LYS A 213 17.32 -8.76 -10.13
N MET A 214 16.39 -8.70 -11.07
CA MET A 214 15.22 -9.58 -11.03
C MET A 214 15.63 -11.04 -11.27
N VAL A 215 14.90 -11.97 -10.65
CA VAL A 215 15.04 -13.43 -10.85
C VAL A 215 14.14 -13.96 -11.96
#